data_AF-A0A1T0AAR5-F1
#
_entry.id   AF-A0A1T0AAR5-F1
#
_cell.length_a   1.000
_cell.length_b   1.000
_cell.length_c   1.000
_cell.angle_alpha   90.00
_cell.angle_beta   90.00
_cell.angle_gamma   90.00
#
_symmetry.space_group_name_H-M   'P 1'
#
loop_
_entity.id
_entity.type
_entity.pdbx_description
1 polymer ?
#
loop_
_entity_poly.entity_id
_entity_poly.type
_entity_poly.pdbx_seq_one_letter_code
_entity_poly.pdbx_strand_id
1 'polypeptide(L)'
;MPQIHFTENLQNSLTEPQRSVITDSLNAQLTKDGTLPNDTLTLGAFFDAQGLPCPMPLLKAKVALRTLTAQESLYLLASDGNSQTDIAAFCQKNALAMRTWTTTHAQTSATIFHFIITKNV
;
A
#
# COMPACT_ATOMS: atom_id res chain seq x y z
N MET A 1 5.81 14.53 -11.55
CA MET A 1 5.92 13.36 -10.65
C MET A 1 4.70 13.35 -9.76
N PRO A 2 4.12 12.18 -9.46
CA PRO A 2 2.99 12.09 -8.53
C PRO A 2 3.39 12.65 -7.16
N GLN A 3 2.47 13.32 -6.48
CA GLN A 3 2.73 13.93 -5.18
C GLN A 3 2.32 12.93 -4.09
N ILE A 4 3.30 12.31 -3.42
CA ILE A 4 3.03 11.40 -2.30
C ILE A 4 3.03 12.21 -1.01
N HIS A 5 1.87 12.32 -0.40
CA HIS A 5 1.70 13.01 0.87
C HIS A 5 1.52 11.98 1.99
N PHE A 6 2.39 11.99 3.00
CA PHE A 6 2.20 11.18 4.20
C PHE A 6 1.39 11.99 5.21
N THR A 7 0.36 11.43 5.84
CA THR A 7 -0.35 12.13 6.93
C THR A 7 0.59 12.35 8.12
N GLU A 8 0.32 13.35 8.96
CA GLU A 8 1.16 13.65 10.14
C GLU A 8 1.32 12.43 11.06
N ASN A 9 0.25 11.64 11.23
CA ASN A 9 0.30 10.42 12.03
C ASN A 9 1.30 9.41 11.44
N LEU A 10 1.26 9.20 10.12
CA LEU A 10 2.16 8.28 9.45
C LEU A 10 3.60 8.81 9.40
N GLN A 11 3.79 10.12 9.21
CA GLN A 11 5.11 10.74 9.26
C GLN A 11 5.77 10.52 10.63
N ASN A 12 5.03 10.67 11.72
CA ASN A 12 5.55 10.43 13.07
C ASN A 12 5.81 8.94 13.36
N SER A 13 5.08 8.03 12.71
CA SER A 13 5.25 6.59 12.89
C SER A 13 6.39 5.99 12.06
N LEU A 14 6.78 6.63 10.96
CA LEU A 14 7.86 6.16 10.08
C LEU A 14 9.17 6.88 10.38
N THR A 15 10.28 6.25 10.06
CA THR A 15 11.60 6.90 10.03
C THR A 15 11.83 7.57 8.66
N GLU A 16 12.71 8.58 8.60
CA GLU A 16 13.15 9.19 7.32
C GLU A 16 13.58 8.17 6.25
N PRO A 17 14.44 7.16 6.54
CA PRO A 17 14.81 6.18 5.53
C PRO A 17 13.61 5.35 5.04
N GLN A 18 12.65 5.02 5.91
CA GLN A 18 11.44 4.32 5.48
C GLN A 18 10.59 5.18 4.54
N ARG A 19 10.42 6.48 4.85
CA ARG A 19 9.71 7.42 3.97
C ARG A 19 10.35 7.53 2.60
N SER A 20 11.68 7.65 2.54
CA SER A 20 12.41 7.72 1.27
C SER A 20 12.16 6.47 0.43
N VAL A 21 12.35 5.28 1.01
CA VAL A 21 12.18 4.00 0.29
C VAL A 21 10.74 3.82 -0.22
N ILE A 22 9.74 4.17 0.59
CA ILE A 22 8.33 4.11 0.19
C ILE A 22 8.07 5.10 -0.96
N THR A 23 8.57 6.33 -0.85
CA THR A 23 8.41 7.38 -1.86
C THR A 23 9.01 6.94 -3.19
N ASP A 24 10.24 6.42 -3.18
CA ASP A 24 10.94 5.95 -4.38
C ASP A 24 10.19 4.78 -5.05
N SER A 25 9.75 3.81 -4.25
CA SER A 25 9.00 2.65 -4.73
C SER A 25 7.68 3.06 -5.40
N LEU A 26 6.94 3.98 -4.77
CA LEU A 26 5.66 4.45 -5.27
C LEU A 26 5.83 5.36 -6.50
N ASN A 27 6.81 6.26 -6.50
CA ASN A 27 7.11 7.10 -7.67
C ASN A 27 7.47 6.24 -8.89
N ALA A 28 8.28 5.20 -8.69
CA ALA A 28 8.63 4.28 -9.77
C ALA A 28 7.41 3.56 -10.35
N GLN A 29 6.45 3.17 -9.51
CA GLN A 29 5.24 2.49 -9.96
C GLN A 29 4.21 3.44 -10.59
N LEU A 30 3.87 4.54 -9.90
CA LEU A 30 2.86 5.50 -10.36
C LEU A 30 3.27 6.16 -11.69
N THR A 31 4.57 6.31 -11.95
CA THR A 31 5.08 6.79 -13.25
C THR A 31 4.83 5.76 -14.37
N LYS A 32 4.91 4.46 -14.08
CA LYS A 32 4.62 3.39 -15.07
C LYS A 32 3.14 3.28 -15.40
N ASP A 33 2.27 3.55 -14.44
CA ASP A 33 0.81 3.49 -14.62
C ASP A 33 0.24 4.68 -15.41
N GLY A 34 1.09 5.57 -15.94
CA GLY A 34 0.65 6.73 -16.74
C GLY A 34 -0.09 7.79 -15.92
N THR A 35 0.08 7.77 -14.59
CA THR A 35 -0.60 8.65 -13.66
C THR A 35 -0.23 10.11 -13.92
N LEU A 36 -1.22 10.98 -14.10
CA LEU A 36 -1.01 12.41 -14.34
C LEU A 36 -0.27 13.05 -13.15
N PRO A 37 0.56 14.09 -13.37
CA PRO A 37 1.34 14.75 -12.32
C PRO A 37 0.52 15.41 -11.20
N ASN A 38 -0.81 15.40 -11.30
CA ASN A 38 -1.73 15.94 -10.31
C ASN A 38 -2.41 14.87 -9.42
N ASP A 39 -2.14 13.58 -9.63
CA ASP A 39 -2.62 12.55 -8.70
C ASP A 39 -1.82 12.65 -7.40
N THR A 40 -2.40 13.33 -6.42
CA THR A 40 -1.91 13.35 -5.04
C THR A 40 -2.33 12.06 -4.36
N LEU A 41 -1.36 11.25 -3.93
CA LEU A 41 -1.59 10.05 -3.13
C LEU A 41 -1.36 10.39 -1.66
N THR A 42 -2.44 10.48 -0.89
CA THR A 42 -2.36 10.67 0.56
C THR A 42 -2.22 9.31 1.26
N LEU A 43 -1.05 9.00 1.80
CA LEU A 43 -0.79 7.81 2.61
C LEU A 43 -1.07 8.08 4.08
N GLY A 44 -2.11 7.43 4.60
CA GLY A 44 -2.45 7.48 6.03
C GLY A 44 -1.91 6.30 6.83
N ALA A 45 -1.57 5.20 6.16
CA ALA A 45 -0.97 4.03 6.81
C ALA A 45 0.02 3.31 5.89
N PHE A 46 1.05 2.74 6.49
CA PHE A 46 1.97 1.78 5.86
C PHE A 46 2.08 0.53 6.74
N PHE A 47 2.03 -0.64 6.12
CA PHE A 47 2.26 -1.89 6.83
C PHE A 47 3.08 -2.87 5.98
N ASP A 48 4.15 -3.39 6.57
CA ASP A 48 4.94 -4.46 5.98
C ASP A 48 4.48 -5.81 6.56
N ALA A 49 3.75 -6.58 5.76
CA ALA A 49 3.28 -7.94 6.08
C ALA A 49 4.09 -9.03 5.35
N GLN A 50 5.27 -8.71 4.81
CA GLN A 50 6.14 -9.72 4.25
C GLN A 50 6.49 -10.79 5.30
N GLY A 51 6.44 -12.06 4.91
CA GLY A 51 6.68 -13.20 5.81
C GLY A 51 5.55 -13.53 6.79
N LEU A 52 4.44 -12.77 6.81
CA LEU A 52 3.28 -13.12 7.64
C LEU A 52 2.37 -14.13 6.91
N PRO A 53 1.90 -15.20 7.59
CA PRO A 53 1.01 -16.17 6.97
C PRO A 53 -0.41 -15.60 6.79
N CYS A 54 -1.11 -16.06 5.76
CA CYS A 54 -2.55 -15.84 5.63
C CYS A 54 -3.28 -16.33 6.91
N PRO A 55 -4.24 -15.57 7.48
CA PRO A 55 -4.90 -14.36 6.94
C PRO A 55 -4.34 -13.02 7.48
N MET A 56 -3.12 -12.99 8.02
CA MET A 56 -2.59 -11.81 8.70
C MET A 56 -2.53 -10.55 7.80
N PRO A 57 -2.09 -10.60 6.53
CA PRO A 57 -2.07 -9.40 5.69
C PRO A 57 -3.45 -8.75 5.53
N LEU A 58 -4.49 -9.56 5.32
CA LEU A 58 -5.87 -9.09 5.24
C LEU A 58 -6.32 -8.44 6.56
N LEU A 59 -6.06 -9.09 7.69
CA LEU A 59 -6.45 -8.55 9.00
C LEU A 59 -5.78 -7.20 9.29
N LYS A 60 -4.50 -7.07 8.97
CA LYS A 60 -3.75 -5.82 9.13
C LYS A 60 -4.28 -4.73 8.22
N ALA A 61 -4.59 -5.06 6.96
CA ALA A 61 -5.24 -4.12 6.05
C ALA A 61 -6.58 -3.62 6.59
N LYS A 62 -7.43 -4.52 7.09
CA LYS A 62 -8.73 -4.16 7.69
C LYS A 62 -8.57 -3.23 8.90
N VAL A 63 -7.61 -3.49 9.78
CA VAL A 63 -7.37 -2.63 10.94
C VAL A 63 -6.90 -1.24 10.52
N ALA A 64 -5.92 -1.16 9.62
CA ALA A 64 -5.43 0.13 9.14
C ALA A 64 -6.50 0.93 8.39
N LEU A 65 -7.28 0.30 7.52
CA LEU A 65 -8.35 0.98 6.76
C LEU A 65 -9.48 1.54 7.65
N ARG A 66 -9.67 0.98 8.85
CA ARG A 66 -10.62 1.54 9.84
C ARG A 66 -10.15 2.86 10.44
N THR A 67 -8.84 3.09 10.51
CA THR A 67 -8.27 4.34 11.04
C THR A 67 -8.10 5.42 9.98
N LEU A 68 -8.16 5.05 8.68
CA LEU A 68 -8.03 5.99 7.58
C LEU A 68 -9.27 6.86 7.40
N THR A 69 -9.04 8.11 7.02
CA THR A 69 -10.09 9.04 6.59
C THR A 69 -10.42 8.85 5.10
N ALA A 70 -11.50 9.47 4.62
CA ALA A 70 -11.83 9.43 3.20
C ALA A 70 -10.69 10.03 2.36
N GLN A 71 -10.40 9.44 1.21
CA GLN A 71 -9.29 9.75 0.29
C GLN A 71 -7.89 9.41 0.82
N GLU A 72 -7.75 8.90 2.04
CA GLU A 72 -6.48 8.32 2.50
C GLU A 72 -6.28 6.91 1.96
N SER A 73 -5.02 6.55 1.82
CA SER A 73 -4.58 5.28 1.28
C SER A 73 -3.69 4.52 2.26
N LEU A 74 -3.86 3.20 2.26
CA LEU A 74 -2.97 2.25 2.91
C LEU A 74 -1.99 1.72 1.86
N TYR A 75 -0.70 1.75 2.18
CA TYR A 75 0.31 0.99 1.45
C TYR A 75 0.68 -0.28 2.21
N LEU A 76 0.45 -1.45 1.60
CA LEU A 76 0.67 -2.77 2.21
C LEU A 76 1.62 -3.61 1.34
N LEU A 77 2.60 -4.24 1.99
CA LEU A 77 3.46 -5.26 1.37
C LEU A 77 3.09 -6.65 1.88
N ALA A 78 3.00 -7.64 1.01
CA ALA A 78 2.83 -9.04 1.39
C ALA A 78 3.67 -9.95 0.48
N SER A 79 4.03 -11.14 0.97
CA SER A 79 4.78 -12.14 0.18
C SER A 79 3.97 -13.41 -0.11
N ASP A 80 2.70 -13.44 0.30
CA ASP A 80 1.80 -14.57 0.15
C ASP A 80 0.81 -14.35 -1.01
N GLY A 81 0.75 -15.29 -1.95
CA GLY A 81 -0.13 -15.18 -3.13
C GLY A 81 -1.62 -15.30 -2.79
N ASN A 82 -1.99 -16.04 -1.74
CA ASN A 82 -3.39 -16.17 -1.34
C ASN A 82 -3.94 -14.84 -0.80
N SER A 83 -3.10 -14.07 -0.10
CA SER A 83 -3.45 -12.75 0.42
C SER A 83 -3.88 -11.77 -0.68
N GLN A 84 -3.36 -11.89 -1.90
CA GLN A 84 -3.78 -11.06 -3.03
C GLN A 84 -5.28 -11.23 -3.34
N THR A 85 -5.74 -12.48 -3.40
CA THR A 85 -7.14 -12.81 -3.72
C THR A 85 -8.08 -12.28 -2.64
N ASP A 86 -7.71 -12.50 -1.37
CA ASP A 86 -8.51 -12.07 -0.22
C ASP A 86 -8.62 -10.54 -0.10
N ILE A 87 -7.50 -9.83 -0.31
CA ILE A 87 -7.46 -8.37 -0.27
C ILE A 87 -8.27 -7.79 -1.43
N ALA A 88 -8.13 -8.34 -2.64
CA ALA A 88 -8.91 -7.91 -3.80
C ALA A 88 -10.42 -8.08 -3.57
N ALA A 89 -10.83 -9.25 -3.07
CA ALA A 89 -12.23 -9.53 -2.73
C ALA A 89 -12.76 -8.59 -1.64
N PHE A 90 -11.93 -8.26 -0.64
CA PHE A 90 -12.28 -7.30 0.40
C PHE A 90 -12.46 -5.89 -0.16
N CYS A 91 -11.53 -5.41 -1.00
CA CYS A 91 -11.62 -4.09 -1.62
C CYS A 91 -12.88 -3.96 -2.48
N GLN A 92 -13.19 -4.98 -3.30
CA GLN A 92 -14.39 -5.01 -4.12
C GLN A 92 -15.67 -4.96 -3.28
N LYS A 93 -15.74 -5.75 -2.19
CA LYS A 93 -16.91 -5.79 -1.29
C LYS A 93 -17.16 -4.46 -0.56
N ASN A 94 -16.12 -3.69 -0.29
CA ASN A 94 -16.21 -2.43 0.47
C ASN A 94 -16.12 -1.19 -0.42
N ALA A 95 -16.22 -1.35 -1.75
CA ALA A 95 -16.09 -0.27 -2.73
C ALA A 95 -14.82 0.58 -2.54
N LEU A 96 -13.71 -0.07 -2.17
CA LEU A 96 -12.40 0.56 -2.04
C LEU A 96 -11.67 0.54 -3.38
N ALA A 97 -10.96 1.61 -3.71
CA ALA A 97 -10.07 1.61 -4.86
C ALA A 97 -8.77 0.89 -4.50
N MET A 98 -8.27 0.04 -5.38
CA MET A 98 -7.05 -0.73 -5.17
C MET A 98 -6.15 -0.66 -6.40
N ARG A 99 -4.87 -0.37 -6.18
CA ARG A 99 -3.80 -0.57 -7.16
C ARG A 99 -2.83 -1.62 -6.61
N THR A 100 -2.37 -2.52 -7.46
CA THR A 100 -1.44 -3.58 -7.04
C THR A 100 -0.43 -3.89 -8.13
N TRP A 101 0.80 -4.20 -7.72
CA TRP A 101 1.87 -4.66 -8.58
C TRP A 101 2.75 -5.63 -7.81
N THR A 102 3.67 -6.29 -8.52
CA THR A 102 4.62 -7.21 -7.91
C THR A 102 6.04 -6.74 -8.15
N THR A 103 6.91 -6.96 -7.16
CA THR A 103 8.36 -6.82 -7.31
C THR A 103 9.06 -8.10 -6.86
N THR A 104 10.34 -8.22 -7.20
CA THR A 104 11.18 -9.32 -6.75
C THR A 104 12.02 -8.85 -5.57
N HIS A 105 11.96 -9.58 -4.46
CA HIS A 105 12.76 -9.29 -3.29
C HIS A 105 14.26 -9.48 -3.61
N ALA A 106 15.07 -8.46 -3.30
CA ALA A 106 16.46 -8.40 -3.76
C ALA A 106 17.34 -9.55 -3.20
N GLN A 107 17.04 -10.03 -2.00
CA GLN A 107 17.86 -11.04 -1.31
C GLN A 107 17.36 -12.47 -1.50
N THR A 108 16.05 -12.67 -1.68
CA THR A 108 15.43 -14.01 -1.62
C THR A 108 14.77 -14.42 -2.93
N SER A 109 14.77 -13.55 -3.94
CA SER A 109 14.05 -13.75 -5.21
C SER A 109 12.56 -14.06 -5.06
N ALA A 110 11.99 -13.82 -3.87
CA ALA A 110 10.58 -14.03 -3.60
C ALA A 110 9.74 -12.91 -4.22
N THR A 111 8.54 -13.24 -4.68
CA THR A 111 7.58 -12.26 -5.18
C THR A 111 6.98 -11.48 -4.02
N ILE A 112 7.10 -10.16 -4.07
CA ILE A 112 6.46 -9.23 -3.15
C ILE A 112 5.26 -8.60 -3.86
N PHE A 113 4.10 -8.71 -3.24
CA PHE A 113 2.86 -8.08 -3.64
C PHE A 113 2.74 -6.74 -2.94
N HIS A 114 2.57 -5.70 -3.73
CA HIS A 114 2.36 -4.34 -3.28
C HIS A 114 0.89 -3.98 -3.47
N PHE A 115 0.30 -3.32 -2.48
CA PHE A 115 -1.09 -2.86 -2.54
C PHE A 115 -1.18 -1.42 -2.09
N ILE A 116 -1.79 -0.57 -2.91
CA ILE A 116 -2.30 0.75 -2.51
C ILE A 116 -3.81 0.61 -2.44
N ILE A 117 -4.38 0.77 -1.25
CA ILE A 117 -5.82 0.66 -1.02
C ILE A 117 -6.32 2.03 -0.56
N THR A 118 -7.11 2.70 -1.39
CA THR A 118 -7.66 4.02 -1.14
C THR A 118 -9.10 3.90 -0.64
N LYS A 119 -9.38 4.60 0.46
CA LYS A 119 -10.72 4.70 1.04
C LYS A 119 -11.51 5.76 0.31
N ASN A 120 -12.58 5.38 -0.39
CA ASN A 120 -13.33 6.30 -1.24
C ASN A 120 -14.29 7.23 -0.46
N VAL A 121 -14.81 6.76 0.68
CA VAL A 121 -15.76 7.47 1.58
C VAL A 121 -15.59 7.06 3.03
#